data_AF-A0A7K4DPF8-F1
#
_entry.id   AF-A0A7K4DPF8-F1
#
_cell.length_a   1.000
_cell.length_b   1.000
_cell.length_c   1.000
_cell.angle_alpha   90.00
_cell.angle_beta   90.00
_cell.angle_gamma   90.00
#
_symmetry.space_group_name_H-M   'P 1'
#
loop_
_entity.id
_entity.type
_entity.pdbx_description
1 polymer ?
#
loop_
_entity_poly.entity_id
_entity_poly.type
_entity_poly.pdbx_seq_one_letter_code
_entity_poly.pdbx_strand_id
1 'polypeptide(L)'
;MAFLKDTEREQLRQLVKACLLEISKLKIELKKCQKESSRSLVQEHSKLQEQQKEQDISIQKKEEEIKELVKKLEVKDLKIKELEKIKDQFKLLTQKPKKDLTSFQSNVYLLLPDSEDTLDNLYKWIINMGFTELTIQNFEHALRNLERKGYFRSRESHGNVFWEKLDKD
;
A
#
# COMPACT_ATOMS: atom_id res chain seq x y z
N MET A 1 -85.52 -54.33 18.22
CA MET A 1 -84.27 -53.57 18.51
C MET A 1 -83.06 -53.98 17.66
N ALA A 2 -83.17 -54.87 16.66
CA ALA A 2 -82.02 -55.30 15.84
C ALA A 2 -81.70 -54.36 14.64
N PHE A 3 -82.70 -53.71 14.05
CA PHE A 3 -82.54 -52.86 12.86
C PHE A 3 -81.83 -51.51 13.11
N LEU A 4 -81.96 -50.94 14.32
CA LEU A 4 -81.31 -49.67 14.70
C LEU A 4 -79.78 -49.80 14.86
N LYS A 5 -79.30 -50.99 15.27
CA LYS A 5 -77.85 -51.27 15.42
C LYS A 5 -77.12 -51.34 14.08
N ASP A 6 -77.80 -51.69 13.00
CA ASP A 6 -77.18 -51.79 11.67
C ASP A 6 -77.03 -50.42 11.00
N THR A 7 -77.91 -49.46 11.34
CA THR A 7 -77.87 -48.09 10.81
C THR A 7 -76.72 -47.28 11.42
N GLU A 8 -76.54 -47.35 12.75
CA GLU A 8 -75.41 -46.72 13.45
C GLU A 8 -74.06 -47.27 12.97
N ARG A 9 -74.00 -48.60 12.73
CA ARG A 9 -72.79 -49.26 12.21
C ARG A 9 -72.44 -48.78 10.81
N GLU A 10 -73.43 -48.56 9.94
CA GLU A 10 -73.21 -48.05 8.59
C GLU A 10 -72.81 -46.57 8.60
N GLN A 11 -73.42 -45.74 9.45
CA GLN A 11 -72.99 -44.35 9.66
C GLN A 11 -71.54 -44.27 10.15
N LEU A 12 -71.15 -45.15 11.07
CA LEU A 12 -69.78 -45.22 11.57
C LEU A 12 -68.79 -45.64 10.47
N ARG A 13 -69.18 -46.59 9.59
CA ARG A 13 -68.38 -46.97 8.41
C ARG A 13 -68.21 -45.80 7.44
N GLN A 14 -69.27 -45.05 7.17
CA GLN A 14 -69.22 -43.88 6.30
C GLN A 14 -68.31 -42.78 6.87
N LEU A 15 -68.40 -42.54 8.18
CA LEU A 15 -67.52 -41.60 8.87
C LEU A 15 -66.05 -42.03 8.78
N VAL A 16 -65.75 -43.30 9.09
CA VAL A 16 -64.38 -43.84 8.98
C VAL A 16 -63.86 -43.72 7.55
N LYS A 17 -64.69 -44.00 6.54
CA LYS A 17 -64.32 -43.85 5.13
C LYS A 17 -64.03 -42.39 4.77
N ALA A 18 -64.85 -41.45 5.25
CA ALA A 18 -64.62 -40.01 5.06
C ALA A 18 -63.31 -39.55 5.72
N CYS A 19 -63.06 -39.96 6.97
CA CYS A 19 -61.81 -39.65 7.66
C CYS A 19 -60.59 -40.24 6.93
N LEU A 20 -60.67 -41.48 6.43
CA LEU A 20 -59.56 -42.10 5.68
C LEU A 20 -59.27 -41.38 4.35
N LEU A 21 -60.31 -40.90 3.66
CA LEU A 21 -60.15 -40.08 2.45
C LEU A 21 -59.50 -38.73 2.79
N GLU A 22 -59.92 -38.09 3.88
CA GLU A 22 -59.35 -36.83 4.33
C GLU A 22 -57.88 -36.97 4.75
N ILE A 23 -57.54 -38.01 5.51
CA ILE A 23 -56.14 -38.36 5.84
C ILE A 23 -55.32 -38.58 4.58
N SER A 24 -55.88 -39.28 3.57
CA SER A 24 -55.19 -39.53 2.31
C SER A 24 -54.94 -38.25 1.52
N LYS A 25 -55.92 -37.34 1.49
CA LYS A 25 -55.80 -36.02 0.86
C LYS A 25 -54.73 -35.16 1.55
N LEU A 26 -54.78 -35.07 2.88
CA LEU A 26 -53.79 -34.33 3.68
C LEU A 26 -52.38 -34.89 3.48
N LYS A 27 -52.23 -36.22 3.39
CA LYS A 27 -50.93 -36.86 3.11
C LYS A 27 -50.37 -36.50 1.73
N ILE A 28 -51.23 -36.37 0.71
CA ILE A 28 -50.83 -35.95 -0.63
C ILE A 28 -50.43 -34.47 -0.63
N GLU A 29 -51.23 -33.60 -0.01
CA GLU A 29 -50.93 -32.17 0.12
C GLU A 29 -49.62 -31.93 0.85
N LEU A 30 -49.39 -32.62 1.98
CA LEU A 30 -48.15 -32.54 2.75
C LEU A 30 -46.93 -32.95 1.90
N LYS A 31 -47.03 -34.05 1.14
CA LYS A 31 -45.96 -34.46 0.21
C LYS A 31 -45.71 -33.43 -0.88
N LYS A 32 -46.75 -32.76 -1.36
CA LYS A 32 -46.63 -31.71 -2.38
C LYS A 32 -45.93 -30.47 -1.81
N CYS A 33 -46.36 -29.99 -0.65
CA CYS A 33 -45.72 -28.87 0.05
C CYS A 33 -44.25 -29.16 0.38
N GLN A 34 -43.92 -30.37 0.82
CA GLN A 34 -42.53 -30.76 1.11
C GLN A 34 -41.65 -30.72 -0.15
N LYS A 35 -42.17 -31.22 -1.29
CA LYS A 35 -41.46 -31.17 -2.57
C LYS A 35 -41.26 -29.73 -3.05
N GLU A 36 -42.29 -28.91 -3.00
CA GLU A 36 -42.22 -27.49 -3.39
C GLU A 36 -41.23 -26.71 -2.51
N SER A 37 -41.28 -26.91 -1.19
CA SER A 37 -40.33 -26.32 -0.25
C SER A 37 -38.88 -26.73 -0.56
N SER A 38 -38.63 -28.03 -0.76
CA SER A 38 -37.28 -28.52 -1.10
C SER A 38 -36.76 -27.94 -2.42
N ARG A 39 -37.62 -27.79 -3.43
CA ARG A 39 -37.27 -27.19 -4.72
C ARG A 39 -36.96 -25.69 -4.58
N SER A 40 -37.75 -24.98 -3.78
CA SER A 40 -37.52 -23.55 -3.49
C SER A 40 -36.17 -23.32 -2.82
N LEU A 41 -35.85 -24.12 -1.79
CA LEU A 41 -34.58 -24.02 -1.06
C LEU A 41 -33.37 -24.28 -1.97
N VAL A 42 -33.45 -25.28 -2.85
CA VAL A 42 -32.37 -25.57 -3.81
C VAL A 42 -32.17 -24.40 -4.78
N GLN A 43 -33.25 -23.80 -5.26
CA GLN A 43 -33.18 -22.67 -6.19
C GLN A 43 -32.68 -21.37 -5.52
N GLU A 44 -33.05 -21.13 -4.26
CA GLU A 44 -32.49 -20.01 -3.49
C GLU A 44 -31.01 -20.21 -3.20
N HIS A 45 -30.61 -21.42 -2.79
CA HIS A 45 -29.21 -21.73 -2.54
C HIS A 45 -28.35 -21.58 -3.80
N SER A 46 -28.84 -22.01 -4.97
CA SER A 46 -28.09 -21.84 -6.22
C SER A 46 -27.90 -20.36 -6.58
N LYS A 47 -28.95 -19.54 -6.42
CA LYS A 47 -28.87 -18.08 -6.66
C LYS A 47 -27.90 -17.40 -5.70
N LEU A 48 -27.96 -17.73 -4.42
CA LEU A 48 -27.04 -17.20 -3.42
C LEU A 48 -25.59 -17.58 -3.72
N GLN A 49 -25.36 -18.82 -4.16
CA GLN A 49 -24.03 -19.29 -4.55
C GLN A 49 -23.49 -18.56 -5.79
N GLU A 50 -24.33 -18.27 -6.79
CA GLU A 50 -23.96 -17.46 -7.95
C GLU A 50 -23.61 -16.03 -7.54
N GLN A 51 -24.45 -15.39 -6.74
CA GLN A 51 -24.19 -14.04 -6.22
C GLN A 51 -22.89 -13.98 -5.40
N GLN A 52 -22.63 -14.99 -4.58
CA GLN A 52 -21.39 -15.06 -3.80
C GLN A 52 -20.16 -15.16 -4.70
N LYS A 53 -20.21 -16.00 -5.74
CA LYS A 53 -19.11 -16.09 -6.72
C LYS A 53 -18.86 -14.77 -7.45
N GLU A 54 -19.93 -14.08 -7.87
CA GLU A 54 -19.80 -12.77 -8.52
C GLU A 54 -19.18 -11.72 -7.59
N GLN A 55 -19.59 -11.72 -6.32
CA GLN A 55 -19.01 -10.84 -5.30
C GLN A 55 -17.54 -11.16 -5.05
N ASP A 56 -17.17 -12.44 -4.92
CA ASP A 56 -15.78 -12.86 -4.72
C ASP A 56 -14.90 -12.42 -5.88
N ILE A 57 -15.35 -12.59 -7.13
CA ILE A 57 -14.63 -12.11 -8.32
C ILE A 57 -14.50 -10.58 -8.30
N SER A 58 -15.55 -9.86 -7.90
CA SER A 58 -15.52 -8.40 -7.80
C SER A 58 -14.53 -7.92 -6.73
N ILE A 59 -14.51 -8.59 -5.58
CA ILE A 59 -13.58 -8.30 -4.47
C ILE A 59 -12.15 -8.54 -4.93
N GLN A 60 -11.86 -9.70 -5.54
CA GLN A 60 -10.51 -10.01 -6.04
C GLN A 60 -10.01 -8.95 -7.03
N LYS A 61 -10.83 -8.53 -7.99
CA LYS A 61 -10.46 -7.47 -8.94
C LYS A 61 -10.14 -6.15 -8.25
N LYS A 62 -10.96 -5.75 -7.26
CA LYS A 62 -10.73 -4.53 -6.48
C LYS A 62 -9.47 -4.62 -5.63
N GLU A 63 -9.18 -5.78 -5.06
CA GLU A 63 -7.96 -6.01 -4.29
C GLU A 63 -6.70 -5.92 -5.16
N GLU A 64 -6.75 -6.45 -6.39
CA GLU A 64 -5.68 -6.30 -7.38
C GLU A 64 -5.47 -4.83 -7.76
N GLU A 65 -6.56 -4.10 -8.05
CA GLU A 65 -6.50 -2.67 -8.36
C GLU A 65 -5.90 -1.86 -7.20
N ILE A 66 -6.32 -2.15 -5.96
CA ILE A 66 -5.74 -1.52 -4.76
C ILE A 66 -4.24 -1.80 -4.68
N LYS A 67 -3.80 -3.04 -4.90
CA LYS A 67 -2.37 -3.39 -4.88
C LYS A 67 -1.58 -2.64 -5.95
N GLU A 68 -2.13 -2.47 -7.15
CA GLU A 68 -1.49 -1.68 -8.19
C GLU A 68 -1.40 -0.19 -7.86
N LEU A 69 -2.48 0.37 -7.30
CA LEU A 69 -2.51 1.77 -6.88
C LEU A 69 -1.51 2.06 -5.76
N VAL A 70 -1.39 1.16 -4.77
CA VAL A 70 -0.39 1.26 -3.70
C VAL A 70 1.02 1.27 -4.28
N LYS A 71 1.36 0.34 -5.20
CA LYS A 71 2.67 0.33 -5.87
C LYS A 71 2.95 1.64 -6.62
N LYS A 72 1.95 2.17 -7.33
CA LYS A 72 2.09 3.46 -8.04
C LYS A 72 2.32 4.62 -7.07
N LEU A 73 1.68 4.61 -5.90
CA LEU A 73 1.89 5.61 -4.86
C LEU A 73 3.30 5.53 -4.29
N GLU A 74 3.80 4.34 -3.94
CA GLU A 74 5.15 4.15 -3.42
C GLU A 74 6.22 4.69 -4.39
N VAL A 75 6.09 4.41 -5.69
CA VAL A 75 7.00 4.95 -6.72
C VAL A 75 6.93 6.47 -6.78
N LYS A 76 5.73 7.06 -6.71
CA LYS A 76 5.56 8.52 -6.70
C LYS A 76 6.16 9.15 -5.44
N ASP A 77 5.98 8.55 -4.28
CA ASP A 77 6.54 9.05 -3.02
C ASP A 77 8.07 9.04 -3.05
N LEU A 78 8.68 8.00 -3.62
CA LEU A 78 10.13 7.97 -3.84
C LEU A 78 10.57 9.11 -4.77
N LYS A 79 9.84 9.36 -5.85
CA LYS A 79 10.15 10.46 -6.77
C LYS A 79 9.97 11.83 -6.11
N ILE A 80 8.94 12.02 -5.28
CA ILE A 80 8.73 13.25 -4.52
C ILE A 80 9.91 13.49 -3.58
N LYS A 81 10.36 12.47 -2.83
CA LYS A 81 11.53 12.59 -1.95
C LYS A 81 12.80 12.97 -2.70
N GLU A 82 13.00 12.43 -3.91
CA GLU A 82 14.12 12.81 -4.77
C GLU A 82 14.03 14.28 -5.20
N LEU A 83 12.84 14.72 -5.63
CA LEU A 83 12.60 16.11 -6.03
C LEU A 83 12.74 17.10 -4.87
N GLU A 84 12.34 16.72 -3.66
CA GLU A 84 12.54 17.52 -2.45
C GLU A 84 14.03 17.71 -2.16
N LYS A 85 14.84 16.65 -2.27
CA LYS A 85 16.31 16.76 -2.15
C LYS A 85 16.90 17.72 -3.18
N ILE A 86 16.49 17.61 -4.44
CA ILE A 86 16.94 18.51 -5.51
C ILE A 86 16.52 19.95 -5.21
N LYS A 87 15.29 20.17 -4.74
CA LYS A 87 14.80 21.49 -4.35
C LYS A 87 15.65 22.09 -3.22
N ASP A 88 16.01 21.32 -2.22
CA ASP A 88 16.84 21.80 -1.11
C ASP A 88 18.27 22.09 -1.55
N GLN A 89 18.86 21.26 -2.42
CA GLN A 89 20.15 21.53 -3.05
C GLN A 89 20.12 22.81 -3.90
N PHE A 90 19.06 23.01 -4.67
CA PHE A 90 18.89 24.22 -5.48
C PHE A 90 18.76 25.48 -4.62
N LYS A 91 18.07 25.40 -3.48
CA LYS A 91 18.04 26.50 -2.51
C LYS A 91 19.45 26.82 -2.01
N LEU A 92 20.27 25.82 -1.69
CA LEU A 92 21.65 26.02 -1.25
C LEU A 92 22.49 26.73 -2.34
N LEU A 93 22.37 26.30 -3.60
CA LEU A 93 23.08 26.90 -4.74
C LEU A 93 22.67 28.35 -5.05
N THR A 94 21.44 28.73 -4.71
CA THR A 94 20.90 30.08 -4.95
C THR A 94 21.05 31.01 -3.75
N GLN A 95 21.60 30.53 -2.64
CA GLN A 95 21.96 31.38 -1.51
C GLN A 95 23.05 32.37 -1.89
N LYS A 96 23.06 33.51 -1.19
CA LYS A 96 24.15 34.48 -1.34
C LYS A 96 25.48 33.80 -0.95
N PRO A 97 26.55 34.05 -1.72
CA PRO A 97 27.88 33.56 -1.36
C PRO A 97 28.22 33.93 0.09
N LYS A 98 28.80 32.99 0.81
CA LYS A 98 29.28 33.20 2.18
C LYS A 98 30.41 34.24 2.16
N LYS A 99 30.55 34.98 3.27
CA LYS A 99 31.49 36.09 3.37
C LYS A 99 32.91 35.63 3.03
N ASP A 100 33.59 36.43 2.22
CA ASP A 100 34.97 36.16 1.77
C ASP A 100 35.14 34.90 0.90
N LEU A 101 34.06 34.25 0.44
CA LEU A 101 34.09 33.11 -0.49
C LEU A 101 33.63 33.52 -1.89
N THR A 102 34.21 32.88 -2.92
CA THR A 102 33.64 32.96 -4.28
C THR A 102 32.32 32.19 -4.34
N SER A 103 31.51 32.42 -5.37
CA SER A 103 30.27 31.64 -5.57
C SER A 103 30.55 30.15 -5.63
N PHE A 104 31.61 29.73 -6.33
CA PHE A 104 32.01 28.32 -6.39
C PHE A 104 32.42 27.78 -5.01
N GLN A 105 33.27 28.49 -4.27
CA GLN A 105 33.68 28.07 -2.92
C GLN A 105 32.49 27.97 -1.95
N SER A 106 31.56 28.91 -2.04
CA SER A 106 30.33 28.91 -1.24
C SER A 106 29.47 27.70 -1.57
N ASN A 107 29.29 27.39 -2.86
CA ASN A 107 28.52 26.24 -3.30
C ASN A 107 29.16 24.92 -2.84
N VAL A 108 30.48 24.80 -2.96
CA VAL A 108 31.22 23.63 -2.44
C VAL A 108 31.00 23.48 -0.93
N TYR A 109 31.17 24.56 -0.15
CA TYR A 109 30.93 24.52 1.29
C TYR A 109 29.48 24.12 1.63
N LEU A 110 28.49 24.72 1.00
CA LEU A 110 27.08 24.49 1.33
C LEU A 110 26.59 23.09 0.95
N LEU A 111 27.11 22.51 -0.13
CA LEU A 111 26.67 21.20 -0.63
C LEU A 111 27.40 20.01 -0.01
N LEU A 112 28.58 20.23 0.58
CA LEU A 112 29.30 19.16 1.28
C LEU A 112 28.60 18.78 2.59
N PRO A 113 28.62 17.49 2.96
CA PRO A 113 28.03 17.02 4.19
C PRO A 113 28.76 17.62 5.40
N ASP A 114 28.06 17.70 6.53
CA ASP A 114 28.66 18.22 7.77
C ASP A 114 29.55 17.18 8.47
N SER A 115 29.44 15.90 8.07
CA SER A 115 30.28 14.82 8.59
C SER A 115 31.73 14.91 8.13
N GLU A 116 32.67 14.63 9.03
CA GLU A 116 34.08 14.48 8.70
C GLU A 116 34.29 13.31 7.72
N ASP A 117 35.02 13.56 6.63
CA ASP A 117 35.33 12.52 5.64
C ASP A 117 36.63 12.82 4.86
N THR A 118 37.08 11.85 4.07
CA THR A 118 38.28 11.92 3.23
C THR A 118 38.05 12.75 1.97
N LEU A 119 39.15 13.26 1.38
CA LEU A 119 39.11 14.01 0.11
C LEU A 119 38.36 13.25 -0.99
N ASP A 120 38.65 11.95 -1.15
CA ASP A 120 38.04 11.11 -2.21
C ASP A 120 36.53 10.96 -2.03
N ASN A 121 36.06 10.80 -0.80
CA ASN A 121 34.63 10.64 -0.53
C ASN A 121 33.86 11.96 -0.70
N LEU A 122 34.42 13.07 -0.21
CA LEU A 122 33.84 14.40 -0.41
C LEU A 122 33.84 14.80 -1.89
N TYR A 123 34.88 14.41 -2.64
CA TYR A 123 34.94 14.62 -4.08
C TYR A 123 33.85 13.82 -4.80
N LYS A 124 33.71 12.52 -4.50
CA LYS A 124 32.61 11.69 -5.02
C LYS A 124 31.24 12.27 -4.69
N TRP A 125 31.07 12.82 -3.50
CA TRP A 125 29.83 13.49 -3.09
C TRP A 125 29.48 14.66 -4.03
N ILE A 126 30.43 15.57 -4.26
CA ILE A 126 30.22 16.75 -5.12
C ILE A 126 30.02 16.36 -6.60
N ILE A 127 30.74 15.35 -7.09
CA ILE A 127 30.54 14.82 -8.45
C ILE A 127 29.12 14.26 -8.60
N ASN A 128 28.65 13.49 -7.62
CA ASN A 128 27.29 12.93 -7.60
C ASN A 128 26.20 14.00 -7.50
N MET A 129 26.52 15.18 -6.98
CA MET A 129 25.62 16.35 -6.96
C MET A 129 25.56 17.10 -8.30
N GLY A 130 26.38 16.73 -9.28
CA GLY A 130 26.34 17.30 -10.64
C GLY A 130 27.54 18.15 -11.04
N PHE A 131 28.60 18.23 -10.23
CA PHE A 131 29.83 18.95 -10.60
C PHE A 131 30.76 18.08 -11.46
N THR A 132 30.23 17.47 -12.52
CA THR A 132 30.91 16.42 -13.30
C THR A 132 32.19 16.86 -14.01
N GLU A 133 32.36 18.16 -14.24
CA GLU A 133 33.55 18.75 -14.86
C GLU A 133 34.66 19.11 -13.85
N LEU A 134 34.38 18.97 -12.55
CA LEU A 134 35.35 19.28 -11.51
C LEU A 134 36.40 18.18 -11.42
N THR A 135 37.68 18.55 -11.42
CA THR A 135 38.78 17.61 -11.14
C THR A 135 39.05 17.52 -9.65
N ILE A 136 39.59 16.39 -9.19
CA ILE A 136 39.95 16.20 -7.78
C ILE A 136 40.97 17.23 -7.29
N GLN A 137 41.92 17.62 -8.15
CA GLN A 137 42.92 18.65 -7.84
C GLN A 137 42.27 20.01 -7.60
N ASN A 138 41.35 20.42 -8.49
CA ASN A 138 40.61 21.67 -8.34
C ASN A 138 39.73 21.67 -7.09
N PHE A 139 39.13 20.52 -6.78
CA PHE A 139 38.35 20.32 -5.56
C PHE A 139 39.21 20.42 -4.30
N GLU A 140 40.38 19.76 -4.27
CA GLU A 140 41.33 19.86 -3.16
C GLU A 140 41.79 21.31 -2.94
N HIS A 141 42.10 22.03 -4.03
CA HIS A 141 42.42 23.46 -3.95
C HIS A 141 41.25 24.28 -3.37
N ALA A 142 40.00 23.93 -3.68
CA ALA A 142 38.84 24.56 -3.08
C ALA A 142 38.76 24.28 -1.58
N LEU A 143 38.96 23.04 -1.13
CA LEU A 143 38.98 22.67 0.29
C LEU A 143 40.10 23.38 1.06
N ARG A 144 41.31 23.44 0.51
CA ARG A 144 42.44 24.17 1.11
C ARG A 144 42.14 25.66 1.25
N ASN A 145 41.44 26.25 0.28
CA ASN A 145 41.01 27.65 0.37
C ASN A 145 39.91 27.86 1.42
N LEU A 146 38.98 26.91 1.55
CA LEU A 146 37.96 26.92 2.60
C LEU A 146 38.58 26.79 3.99
N GLU A 147 39.58 25.91 4.14
CA GLU A 147 40.38 25.75 5.36
C GLU A 147 41.13 27.03 5.73
N ARG A 148 41.83 27.65 4.78
CA ARG A 148 42.51 28.95 4.99
C ARG A 148 41.57 30.05 5.47
N LYS A 149 40.32 30.01 5.03
CA LYS A 149 39.28 30.97 5.40
C LYS A 149 38.50 30.54 6.64
N GLY A 150 38.84 29.41 7.26
CA GLY A 150 38.26 28.92 8.52
C GLY A 150 36.87 28.27 8.38
N TYR A 151 36.50 27.81 7.19
CA TYR A 151 35.25 27.07 6.95
C TYR A 151 35.42 25.55 7.06
N PHE A 152 36.65 25.07 6.98
CA PHE A 152 37.01 23.66 7.10
C PHE A 152 38.27 23.50 7.95
N ARG A 153 38.48 22.30 8.46
CA ARG A 153 39.72 21.88 9.12
C ARG A 153 40.15 20.53 8.58
N SER A 154 41.42 20.38 8.24
CA SER A 154 42.00 19.07 7.95
C SER A 154 42.63 18.44 9.20
N ARG A 155 42.48 17.12 9.35
CA ARG A 155 43.14 16.30 10.38
C ARG A 155 43.76 15.09 9.71
N GLU A 156 45.02 14.83 10.01
CA GLU A 156 45.68 13.60 9.59
C GLU A 156 45.49 12.51 10.62
N SER A 157 45.04 11.33 10.18
CA SER A 157 44.80 10.17 11.03
C SER A 157 45.11 8.91 10.24
N HIS A 158 46.02 8.08 10.76
CA HIS A 158 46.40 6.79 10.17
C HIS A 158 46.81 6.88 8.68
N GLY A 159 47.50 7.96 8.29
CA GLY A 159 47.95 8.19 6.91
C GLY A 159 46.88 8.72 5.96
N ASN A 160 45.67 9.01 6.45
CA ASN A 160 44.60 9.65 5.68
C ASN A 160 44.32 11.05 6.19
N VAL A 161 44.01 11.97 5.26
CA VAL A 161 43.57 13.33 5.59
C VAL A 161 42.05 13.37 5.59
N PHE A 162 41.50 13.69 6.76
CA PHE A 162 40.09 13.92 6.98
C PHE A 162 39.78 15.41 7.00
N TRP A 163 38.61 15.78 6.53
CA TRP A 163 38.14 17.15 6.40
C TRP A 163 36.84 17.31 7.17
N GLU A 164 36.85 18.21 8.15
CA GLU A 164 35.72 18.53 9.00
C GLU A 164 35.22 19.95 8.66
N LYS A 165 33.91 20.08 8.48
CA LYS A 165 33.26 21.37 8.22
C LYS A 165 33.11 22.14 9.54
N LEU A 166 33.40 23.45 9.50
CA LEU A 166 33.27 24.32 10.66
C LEU A 166 32.07 25.25 10.47
N ASP A 167 31.17 25.27 11.44
CA ASP A 167 30.07 26.22 11.44
C ASP A 167 30.60 27.64 11.60
N LYS A 168 30.50 28.39 10.51
CA LYS A 168 30.84 29.80 10.45
C LYS A 168 29.57 30.56 10.11
N ASP A 169 29.00 31.21 11.12
CA ASP A 169 27.84 32.09 11.01
C ASP A 169 28.10 33.22 10.00
#